data_AF-A0A074X3L5-F1
#
_entry.id   AF-A0A074X3L5-F1
#
_cell.length_a   1.000
_cell.length_b   1.000
_cell.length_c   1.000
_cell.angle_alpha   90.00
_cell.angle_beta   90.00
_cell.angle_gamma   90.00
#
_symmetry.space_group_name_H-M   'P 1'
#
loop_
_entity.id
_entity.type
_entity.pdbx_description
1 polymer ?
#
loop_
_entity_poly.entity_id
_entity_poly.type
_entity_poly.pdbx_seq_one_letter_code
_entity_poly.pdbx_strand_id
1 'polypeptide(L)'
;SVYRILFLQDEIPDPLRPLTDAEVHHAIEKYLHREDETLAALKAERRPGRPKSTKHNLLEQQQDQEQKEYESGFWIPDMRDEATLTKLRNWKGEWIALSPLSYVRVEKSGKINESAFPPKGAA
;
A
#
# COMPACT_ATOMS: atom_id res chain seq x y z
N SER A 1 4.03 1.34 5.80
CA SER A 1 3.99 2.71 6.38
C SER A 1 2.58 2.98 6.91
N VAL A 2 2.39 3.94 7.82
CA VAL A 2 1.05 4.37 8.29
C VAL A 2 0.15 4.80 7.12
N TYR A 3 0.73 5.54 6.16
CA TYR A 3 0.02 6.01 4.97
C TYR A 3 -0.57 4.87 4.13
N ARG A 4 0.18 3.76 3.92
CA ARG A 4 -0.33 2.55 3.25
C ARG A 4 -1.58 2.01 3.96
N ILE A 5 -1.55 1.97 5.29
CA ILE A 5 -2.66 1.40 6.06
C ILE A 5 -3.89 2.29 5.99
N LEU A 6 -3.72 3.62 6.03
CA LEU A 6 -4.82 4.57 5.83
C LEU A 6 -5.46 4.40 4.45
N PHE A 7 -4.65 4.32 3.39
CA PHE A 7 -5.17 4.11 2.04
C PHE A 7 -5.99 2.81 1.93
N LEU A 8 -5.49 1.72 2.53
CA LEU A 8 -6.20 0.44 2.51
C LEU A 8 -7.47 0.45 3.38
N GLN A 9 -7.48 1.22 4.47
CA GLN A 9 -8.68 1.43 5.29
C GLN A 9 -9.79 2.12 4.49
N ASP A 10 -9.44 3.06 3.61
CA ASP A 10 -10.39 3.76 2.73
C ASP A 10 -10.95 2.86 1.62
N GLU A 11 -10.25 1.78 1.28
CA GLU A 11 -10.71 0.78 0.30
C GLU A 11 -11.64 -0.29 0.90
N ILE A 12 -11.97 -0.23 2.20
CA ILE A 12 -12.90 -1.18 2.84
C ILE A 12 -14.34 -0.90 2.37
N PRO A 13 -15.05 -1.87 1.75
CA PRO A 13 -16.43 -1.70 1.27
C PRO A 13 -17.41 -1.33 2.38
N ASP A 14 -18.43 -0.53 2.08
CA ASP A 14 -19.56 -0.27 2.96
C ASP A 14 -20.88 -0.76 2.33
N PRO A 15 -21.59 -1.75 2.90
CA PRO A 15 -21.36 -2.39 4.20
C PRO A 15 -20.08 -3.24 4.26
N LEU A 16 -19.50 -3.38 5.46
CA LEU A 16 -18.27 -4.13 5.70
C LEU A 16 -18.41 -5.58 5.22
N ARG A 17 -17.47 -6.00 4.37
CA ARG A 17 -17.30 -7.41 3.97
C ARG A 17 -15.84 -7.70 3.61
N PRO A 18 -15.39 -8.96 3.71
CA PRO A 18 -14.16 -9.42 3.08
C PRO A 18 -14.05 -9.04 1.61
N LEU A 19 -12.85 -8.63 1.20
CA LEU A 19 -12.51 -8.47 -0.20
C LEU A 19 -12.20 -9.85 -0.82
N THR A 20 -12.48 -9.97 -2.11
CA THR A 20 -11.95 -11.07 -2.93
C THR A 20 -10.47 -10.83 -3.25
N ASP A 21 -9.73 -11.88 -3.62
CA ASP A 21 -8.31 -11.73 -4.02
C ASP A 21 -8.14 -10.68 -5.14
N ALA A 22 -9.05 -10.67 -6.12
CA ALA A 22 -9.05 -9.69 -7.20
C ALA A 22 -9.22 -8.24 -6.71
N GLU A 23 -10.10 -8.01 -5.72
CA GLU A 23 -10.29 -6.70 -5.10
C GLU A 23 -9.08 -6.27 -4.29
N VAL A 24 -8.41 -7.22 -3.61
CA VAL A 24 -7.15 -6.95 -2.90
C VAL A 24 -6.06 -6.50 -3.88
N HIS A 25 -5.89 -7.20 -5.00
CA HIS A 25 -4.96 -6.81 -6.05
C HIS A 25 -5.27 -5.42 -6.62
N HIS A 26 -6.55 -5.15 -6.88
CA HIS A 26 -7.00 -3.84 -7.36
C HIS A 26 -6.69 -2.71 -6.37
N ALA A 27 -6.90 -2.93 -5.07
CA ALA A 27 -6.57 -1.96 -4.02
C ALA A 27 -5.05 -1.68 -3.95
N ILE A 28 -4.21 -2.72 -4.09
CA ILE A 28 -2.75 -2.57 -4.15
C ILE A 28 -2.33 -1.78 -5.40
N GLU A 29 -2.88 -2.10 -6.56
CA GLU A 29 -2.58 -1.40 -7.81
C GLU A 29 -2.95 0.09 -7.74
N LYS A 30 -4.15 0.42 -7.25
CA LYS A 30 -4.54 1.80 -6.98
C LYS A 30 -3.52 2.52 -6.06
N TYR A 31 -3.07 1.86 -5.00
CA TYR A 31 -2.06 2.42 -4.10
C TYR A 31 -0.74 2.69 -4.82
N LEU A 32 -0.25 1.76 -5.64
CA LEU A 32 1.00 1.89 -6.39
C LEU A 32 0.96 3.01 -7.44
N HIS A 33 -0.22 3.26 -8.01
CA HIS A 33 -0.46 4.28 -9.05
C HIS A 33 -0.88 5.64 -8.51
N ARG A 34 -0.99 5.81 -7.17
CA ARG A 34 -1.49 7.05 -6.54
C ARG A 34 -0.70 8.32 -6.89
N GLU A 35 0.58 8.19 -7.23
CA GLU A 35 1.48 9.31 -7.54
C GLU A 35 1.70 9.51 -9.05
N ASP A 36 1.05 8.72 -9.92
CA ASP A 36 1.28 8.76 -11.36
C ASP A 36 1.00 10.15 -11.95
N GLU A 37 -0.11 10.77 -11.54
CA GLU A 37 -0.47 12.12 -11.96
C GLU A 37 0.53 13.16 -11.47
N THR A 38 0.94 13.07 -10.20
CA THR A 38 1.97 13.95 -9.61
C THR A 38 3.29 13.85 -10.37
N LEU A 39 3.73 12.62 -10.69
CA LEU A 39 4.96 12.37 -11.43
C LEU A 39 4.86 12.85 -12.88
N ALA A 40 3.71 12.69 -13.53
CA ALA A 40 3.47 13.20 -14.87
C ALA A 40 3.55 14.74 -14.91
N ALA A 41 2.94 15.43 -13.92
CA ALA A 41 3.01 16.88 -13.79
C ALA A 41 4.46 17.37 -13.58
N LEU A 42 5.20 16.73 -12.65
CA LEU A 42 6.62 17.06 -12.41
C LEU A 42 7.50 16.86 -13.65
N LYS A 43 7.21 15.83 -14.46
CA LYS A 43 7.89 15.59 -15.74
C LYS A 43 7.56 16.66 -16.78
N ALA A 44 6.31 17.10 -16.85
CA ALA A 44 5.84 18.10 -17.81
C ALA A 44 6.36 19.52 -17.50
N GLU A 45 6.41 19.91 -16.22
CA GLU A 45 6.95 21.21 -15.80
C GLU A 45 8.47 21.34 -16.00
N ARG A 46 9.16 20.21 -16.18
CA ARG A 46 10.61 20.17 -16.33
C ARG A 46 11.03 20.63 -17.72
N ARG A 47 11.59 21.84 -17.80
CA ARG A 47 12.25 22.33 -19.02
C ARG A 47 13.44 21.43 -19.41
N PRO A 48 13.72 21.26 -20.72
CA PRO A 48 14.89 20.53 -21.19
C PRO A 48 16.19 21.03 -20.52
N GLY A 49 17.03 20.11 -20.04
CA GLY A 49 18.31 20.42 -19.41
C GLY A 49 18.30 20.67 -17.89
N ARG A 50 17.13 20.83 -17.24
CA ARG A 50 17.07 20.91 -15.77
C ARG A 50 17.07 19.51 -15.13
N PRO A 51 17.89 19.23 -14.10
CA PRO A 51 17.83 17.99 -13.35
C PRO A 51 16.47 17.84 -12.62
N LYS A 52 16.10 16.60 -12.29
CA LYS A 52 14.91 16.31 -11.49
C LYS A 52 15.03 16.99 -10.12
N SER A 53 13.91 17.46 -9.58
CA SER A 53 13.89 17.99 -8.20
C SER A 53 14.08 16.84 -7.21
N THR A 54 14.51 17.18 -5.98
CA THR A 54 14.61 16.19 -4.88
C THR A 54 13.28 15.48 -4.65
N LYS A 55 12.16 16.21 -4.69
CA LYS A 55 10.80 15.64 -4.58
C LYS A 55 10.53 14.62 -5.68
N HIS A 56 10.85 14.94 -6.94
CA HIS A 56 10.67 14.03 -8.07
C HIS A 56 11.49 12.75 -7.89
N ASN A 57 12.78 12.87 -7.58
CA ASN A 57 13.64 11.70 -7.35
C ASN A 57 13.12 10.81 -6.21
N LEU A 58 12.68 11.42 -5.11
CA LEU A 58 12.16 10.68 -3.96
C LEU A 58 10.86 9.93 -4.28
N LEU A 59 9.94 10.56 -5.02
CA LEU A 59 8.68 9.92 -5.43
C LEU A 59 8.92 8.74 -6.39
N GLU A 60 9.78 8.90 -7.39
CA GLU A 60 10.14 7.79 -8.29
C GLU A 60 10.80 6.64 -7.53
N GLN A 61 11.74 6.95 -6.63
CA GLN A 61 12.39 5.91 -5.83
C GLN A 61 11.40 5.15 -4.93
N GLN A 62 10.45 5.86 -4.31
CA GLN A 62 9.41 5.22 -3.49
C GLN A 62 8.51 4.32 -4.35
N GLN A 63 8.05 4.82 -5.49
CA GLN A 63 7.21 4.03 -6.40
C GLN A 63 7.94 2.78 -6.90
N ASP A 64 9.19 2.92 -7.33
CA ASP A 64 10.03 1.79 -7.76
C ASP A 64 10.21 0.75 -6.64
N GLN A 65 10.40 1.21 -5.40
CA GLN A 65 10.57 0.33 -4.25
C GLN A 65 9.27 -0.41 -3.91
N GLU A 66 8.14 0.27 -3.94
CA GLU A 66 6.82 -0.32 -3.69
C GLU A 66 6.43 -1.32 -4.81
N GLN A 67 6.74 -1.00 -6.07
CA GLN A 67 6.52 -1.89 -7.21
C GLN A 67 7.33 -3.18 -7.09
N LYS A 68 8.61 -3.09 -6.72
CA LYS A 68 9.48 -4.26 -6.45
C LYS A 68 9.01 -5.06 -5.24
N GLU A 69 8.49 -4.39 -4.21
CA GLU A 69 7.88 -5.09 -3.07
C GLU A 69 6.69 -5.92 -3.54
N TYR A 70 5.82 -5.38 -4.40
CA TYR A 70 4.67 -6.12 -4.92
C TYR A 70 5.04 -7.33 -5.78
N GLU A 71 6.14 -7.25 -6.54
CA GLU A 71 6.67 -8.41 -7.28
C GLU A 71 7.03 -9.59 -6.37
N SER A 72 7.47 -9.31 -5.14
CA SER A 72 8.00 -10.31 -4.20
C SER A 72 7.10 -10.57 -2.97
N GLY A 73 5.99 -9.84 -2.85
CA GLY A 73 5.06 -9.93 -1.73
C GLY A 73 4.86 -8.59 -1.03
N PHE A 74 3.82 -7.86 -1.42
CA PHE A 74 3.42 -6.59 -0.81
C PHE A 74 2.83 -6.82 0.58
N TRP A 75 3.38 -6.15 1.59
CA TRP A 75 2.89 -6.29 2.96
C TRP A 75 1.66 -5.42 3.22
N ILE A 76 0.56 -6.05 3.62
CA ILE A 76 -0.71 -5.40 3.95
C ILE A 76 -1.44 -6.14 5.08
N PRO A 77 -2.40 -5.51 5.79
CA PRO A 77 -3.38 -6.23 6.60
C PRO A 77 -4.15 -7.25 5.74
N ASP A 78 -4.58 -8.38 6.32
CA ASP A 78 -5.43 -9.30 5.56
C ASP A 78 -6.82 -8.70 5.32
N MET A 79 -7.01 -8.17 4.11
CA MET A 79 -8.26 -7.55 3.67
C MET A 79 -9.37 -8.59 3.38
N ARG A 80 -9.07 -9.88 3.48
CA ARG A 80 -10.00 -10.99 3.27
C ARG A 80 -10.53 -11.56 4.58
N ASP A 81 -9.99 -11.09 5.71
CA ASP A 81 -10.45 -11.45 7.05
C ASP A 81 -11.35 -10.36 7.63
N GLU A 82 -12.60 -10.72 7.91
CA GLU A 82 -13.61 -9.78 8.43
C GLU A 82 -13.22 -9.20 9.79
N ALA A 83 -12.56 -10.00 10.64
CA ALA A 83 -12.11 -9.53 11.96
C ALA A 83 -11.00 -8.47 11.83
N THR A 84 -10.07 -8.66 10.89
CA THR A 84 -9.03 -7.69 10.54
C THR A 84 -9.64 -6.42 9.96
N LEU A 85 -10.59 -6.54 9.02
CA LEU A 85 -11.30 -5.38 8.46
C LEU A 85 -12.05 -4.58 9.52
N THR A 86 -12.72 -5.25 10.46
CA THR A 86 -13.47 -4.60 11.54
C THR A 86 -12.54 -3.78 12.44
N LYS A 87 -11.39 -4.35 12.82
CA LYS A 87 -10.38 -3.64 13.61
C LYS A 87 -9.77 -2.48 12.81
N LEU A 88 -9.43 -2.72 11.54
CA LEU A 88 -8.83 -1.73 10.66
C LEU A 88 -9.77 -0.55 10.40
N ARG A 89 -11.07 -0.78 10.18
CA ARG A 89 -12.07 0.29 10.03
C ARG A 89 -12.11 1.22 11.23
N ASN A 90 -11.93 0.68 12.43
CA ASN A 90 -11.96 1.43 13.69
C ASN A 90 -10.59 2.00 14.10
N TRP A 91 -9.53 1.72 13.33
CA TRP A 91 -8.19 2.19 13.62
C TRP A 91 -8.06 3.71 13.37
N LYS A 92 -7.34 4.40 14.25
CA LYS A 92 -7.24 5.88 14.28
C LYS A 92 -5.84 6.42 13.99
N GLY A 93 -5.01 5.64 13.29
CA GLY A 93 -3.67 6.07 12.87
C GLY A 93 -2.53 5.73 13.84
N GLU A 94 -2.81 5.12 15.00
CA GLU A 94 -1.78 4.76 15.98
C GLU A 94 -1.02 3.49 15.59
N TRP A 95 0.30 3.58 15.37
CA TRP A 95 1.11 2.44 14.93
C TRP A 95 1.03 1.20 15.84
N ILE A 96 0.99 1.41 17.16
CA ILE A 96 0.91 0.30 18.13
C ILE A 96 -0.41 -0.46 18.00
N ALA A 97 -1.49 0.25 17.66
CA ALA A 97 -2.83 -0.33 17.47
C ALA A 97 -2.94 -1.20 16.19
N LEU A 98 -1.90 -1.26 15.37
CA LEU A 98 -1.81 -2.14 14.19
C LEU A 98 -1.35 -3.56 14.54
N SER A 99 -0.72 -3.76 15.70
CA SER A 99 -0.21 -5.06 16.14
C SER A 99 -1.28 -6.18 16.19
N PRO A 100 -2.52 -5.93 16.62
CA PRO A 100 -3.55 -6.98 16.73
C PRO A 100 -4.22 -7.40 15.40
N LEU A 101 -3.81 -6.83 14.27
CA LEU A 101 -4.31 -7.18 12.94
C LEU A 101 -3.59 -8.42 12.39
N SER A 102 -4.25 -9.19 11.53
CA SER A 102 -3.57 -10.19 10.72
C SER A 102 -2.95 -9.54 9.48
N TYR A 103 -1.86 -10.11 8.98
CA TYR A 103 -1.12 -9.56 7.85
C TYR A 103 -0.79 -10.63 6.83
N VAL A 104 -0.66 -10.20 5.59
CA VAL A 104 -0.29 -11.05 4.46
C VAL A 104 0.75 -10.38 3.58
N ARG A 105 1.38 -11.20 2.75
CA ARG A 105 2.26 -10.81 1.64
C ARG A 105 1.55 -11.20 0.35
N VAL A 106 1.16 -10.20 -0.43
CA VAL A 106 0.47 -10.39 -1.71
C VAL A 106 1.48 -10.21 -2.84
N GLU A 107 1.82 -11.30 -3.52
CA GLU A 107 2.69 -11.27 -4.70
C GLU A 107 1.87 -10.91 -5.94
N LYS A 108 2.47 -10.16 -6.87
CA LYS A 108 1.86 -9.86 -8.18
C LYS A 108 1.46 -11.11 -8.98
N SER A 109 2.05 -12.26 -8.68
CA SER A 109 1.71 -13.57 -9.26
C SER A 109 0.33 -14.10 -8.85
N GLY A 110 -0.32 -13.48 -7.85
CA GLY A 110 -1.58 -13.94 -7.26
C GLY A 110 -1.40 -14.75 -5.97
N LYS A 111 -0.16 -15.05 -5.57
CA LYS A 111 0.10 -15.77 -4.31
C LYS A 111 -0.09 -14.83 -3.12
N ILE A 112 -0.83 -15.31 -2.13
CA ILE A 112 -1.02 -14.61 -0.86
C ILE A 112 -0.55 -15.53 0.26
N ASN A 113 0.46 -15.06 1.00
CA ASN A 113 1.08 -15.80 2.09
C ASN A 113 0.87 -15.06 3.41
N GLU A 114 0.69 -15.79 4.51
CA GLU A 114 0.62 -15.19 5.85
C GLU A 114 1.91 -14.44 6.20
N SER A 115 1.77 -13.36 6.96
CA SER A 115 2.88 -12.53 7.41
C SER A 115 2.63 -12.02 8.83
N ALA A 116 3.71 -11.62 9.49
CA ALA A 116 3.65 -11.01 10.81
C ALA A 116 3.83 -9.49 10.76
N PHE A 117 3.42 -8.84 11.85
CA PHE A 117 3.77 -7.47 12.20
C PHE A 117 4.93 -7.46 13.22
N PRO A 118 5.87 -6.50 13.16
CA PRO A 118 6.09 -5.55 12.08
C PRO A 118 6.77 -6.22 10.87
N PRO A 119 6.68 -5.65 9.67
CA PRO A 119 7.44 -6.14 8.52
C PRO A 119 8.95 -6.03 8.84
N LYS A 120 9.75 -7.01 8.39
CA LYS A 120 11.20 -7.04 8.64
C LYS A 120 11.84 -5.67 8.40
N GLY A 121 12.49 -5.11 9.42
CA GLY A 121 13.16 -3.80 9.36
C GLY A 121 12.31 -2.59 9.75
N ALA A 122 11.08 -2.77 10.25
CA ALA A 122 10.21 -1.69 10.72
C ALA A 122 10.01 -1.66 12.26
N ALA A 123 10.88 -2.35 13.01
CA ALA A 123 10.97 -2.27 14.48
C ALA A 123 12.03 -1.24 14.89
#